data_AF-U2B5C6-F1
#
_entry.id   AF-U2B5C6-F1
#
_cell.length_a   1.000
_cell.length_b   1.000
_cell.length_c   1.000
_cell.angle_alpha   90.00
_cell.angle_beta   90.00
_cell.angle_gamma   90.00
#
_symmetry.space_group_name_H-M   'P 1'
#
loop_
_entity.id
_entity.type
_entity.pdbx_description
1 polymer ?
#
loop_
_entity_poly.entity_id
_entity_poly.type
_entity_poly.pdbx_seq_one_letter_code
_entity_poly.pdbx_strand_id
1 'polypeptide(L)'
;YEAALARGDQPAAKDWTYQGYRMTIFSDPEEAVFEGSLEGARIRYYPAPAMATAGGDMQYAKAWQPHVVVDRELITGQNPFSDKALAEALLTLLERS
;
A
#
# COMPACT_ATOMS: atom_id res chain seq x y z
N TYR A 1 -12.78 11.01 -5.35
CA TYR A 1 -11.60 10.71 -4.52
C TYR A 1 -10.34 10.72 -5.38
N GLU A 2 -10.14 9.74 -6.28
CA GLU A 2 -8.95 9.67 -7.16
C GLU A 2 -8.69 10.95 -7.97
N ALA A 3 -9.69 11.48 -8.67
CA ALA A 3 -9.51 12.70 -9.46
C ALA A 3 -9.07 13.92 -8.63
N ALA A 4 -9.34 13.94 -7.32
CA ALA A 4 -8.91 14.99 -6.42
C ALA A 4 -7.46 14.75 -5.96
N LEU A 5 -7.08 13.51 -5.64
CA LEU A 5 -5.68 13.14 -5.39
C LEU A 5 -4.77 13.49 -6.57
N ALA A 6 -5.23 13.23 -7.80
CA ALA A 6 -4.51 13.56 -9.03
C ALA A 6 -4.26 15.06 -9.24
N ARG A 7 -5.02 15.93 -8.55
CA ARG A 7 -4.81 17.39 -8.57
C ARG A 7 -3.99 17.90 -7.39
N GLY A 8 -3.56 17.00 -6.49
CA GLY A 8 -2.89 17.35 -5.23
C GLY A 8 -3.85 17.71 -4.10
N ASP A 9 -5.16 17.52 -4.27
CA ASP A 9 -6.12 17.69 -3.17
C ASP A 9 -5.98 16.55 -2.16
N GLN A 10 -6.33 16.78 -0.90
CA GLN A 10 -6.45 15.75 0.14
C GLN A 10 -7.92 15.47 0.45
N PRO A 11 -8.65 14.76 -0.44
CA PRO A 11 -10.03 14.38 -0.16
C PRO A 11 -10.07 13.39 1.00
N ALA A 12 -11.06 13.49 1.89
CA ALA A 12 -11.36 12.40 2.80
C ALA A 12 -12.22 11.35 2.07
N ALA A 13 -11.86 10.07 2.19
CA ALA A 13 -12.73 9.01 1.73
C ALA A 13 -13.93 8.93 2.68
N LYS A 14 -15.14 8.81 2.15
CA LYS A 14 -16.35 8.53 2.95
C LYS A 14 -16.62 7.03 2.89
N ASP A 15 -16.89 6.42 4.04
CA ASP A 15 -17.28 5.01 4.17
C ASP A 15 -16.28 4.04 3.50
N TRP A 16 -14.98 4.30 3.62
CA TRP A 16 -13.98 3.41 3.04
C TRP A 16 -13.97 2.06 3.77
N THR A 17 -14.10 0.97 3.01
CA THR A 17 -14.22 -0.41 3.53
C THR A 17 -13.12 -0.79 4.52
N TYR A 18 -11.90 -0.26 4.31
CA TYR A 18 -10.73 -0.61 5.11
C TYR A 18 -10.34 0.47 6.13
N GLN A 19 -11.30 1.34 6.52
CA GLN A 19 -11.08 2.31 7.58
C GLN A 19 -10.57 1.63 8.86
N GLY A 20 -9.40 2.07 9.34
CA GLY A 20 -8.76 1.52 10.55
C GLY A 20 -8.12 0.15 10.39
N TYR A 21 -8.06 -0.41 9.18
CA TYR A 21 -7.28 -1.63 8.92
C TYR A 21 -5.79 -1.30 8.87
N ARG A 22 -4.97 -2.20 9.39
CA ARG A 22 -3.53 -2.20 9.19
C ARG A 22 -3.22 -2.75 7.81
N MET A 23 -2.36 -2.07 7.08
CA MET A 23 -1.96 -2.51 5.73
C MET A 23 -0.60 -1.95 5.34
N THR A 24 -0.04 -2.50 4.28
CA THR A 24 1.16 -1.98 3.63
C THR A 24 0.94 -1.83 2.13
N ILE A 25 1.81 -1.10 1.47
CA ILE A 25 1.89 -0.91 0.02
C ILE A 25 3.32 -0.46 -0.32
N PHE A 26 3.67 -0.36 -1.59
CA PHE A 26 4.94 0.23 -2.02
C PHE A 26 5.15 1.60 -1.37
N SER A 27 6.27 1.76 -0.68
CA SER A 27 6.50 2.91 0.19
C SER A 27 6.97 4.13 -0.60
N ASP A 28 6.76 5.32 -0.04
CA ASP A 28 7.19 6.58 -0.67
C ASP A 28 8.69 6.59 -1.08
N PRO A 29 9.64 6.05 -0.29
CA PRO A 29 11.03 5.94 -0.73
C PRO A 29 11.23 5.02 -1.94
N GLU A 30 10.42 3.96 -2.06
CA GLU A 30 10.48 3.05 -3.20
C GLU A 30 9.84 3.69 -4.44
N GLU A 31 8.69 4.38 -4.28
CA GLU A 31 8.06 5.17 -5.34
C GLU A 31 9.00 6.27 -5.88
N ALA A 32 9.71 6.98 -5.00
CA ALA A 32 10.66 8.03 -5.41
C ALA A 32 11.82 7.48 -6.27
N VAL A 33 12.33 6.30 -5.94
CA VAL A 33 13.36 5.63 -6.76
C VAL A 33 12.77 5.18 -8.10
N PHE A 34 11.56 4.62 -8.10
CA PHE A 34 10.89 4.18 -9.32
C PHE A 34 10.57 5.37 -10.24
N GLU A 35 10.01 6.46 -9.71
CA GLU A 35 9.71 7.67 -10.47
C GLU A 35 10.97 8.27 -11.12
N GLY A 36 12.11 8.24 -10.43
CA GLY A 36 13.39 8.66 -10.99
C GLY A 36 13.84 7.86 -12.22
N SER A 37 13.28 6.66 -12.44
CA SER A 37 13.57 5.82 -13.61
C SER A 37 12.69 6.15 -14.83
N LEU A 38 11.64 6.97 -14.68
CA LEU A 38 10.60 7.16 -15.70
C LEU A 38 10.94 8.20 -16.78
N GLU A 39 12.22 8.48 -17.05
CA GLU A 39 12.67 9.43 -18.10
C GLU A 39 11.91 10.79 -18.11
N GLY A 40 11.59 11.31 -16.93
CA GLY A 40 10.88 12.59 -16.78
C GLY A 40 9.35 12.50 -16.79
N ALA A 41 8.77 11.31 -16.98
CA ALA A 41 7.38 11.06 -16.63
C ALA A 41 7.20 11.04 -15.10
N ARG A 42 5.99 11.35 -14.64
CA ARG A 42 5.66 11.45 -13.21
C ARG A 42 4.54 10.52 -12.83
N ILE A 43 4.62 10.01 -11.62
CA ILE A 43 3.55 9.24 -11.00
C ILE A 43 2.44 10.22 -10.61
N ARG A 44 1.19 9.86 -10.90
CA ARG A 44 0.05 10.77 -10.74
C ARG A 44 -0.18 11.21 -9.29
N TYR A 45 0.02 10.29 -8.35
CA TYR A 45 0.03 10.50 -6.91
C TYR A 45 0.64 9.25 -6.26
N TYR A 46 1.20 9.39 -5.06
CA TYR A 46 1.74 8.23 -4.33
C TYR A 46 0.61 7.47 -3.63
N PRO A 47 0.51 6.14 -3.78
CA PRO A 47 -0.58 5.35 -3.19
C PRO A 47 -0.60 5.37 -1.66
N ALA A 48 0.57 5.36 -1.03
CA ALA A 48 0.72 5.32 0.43
C ALA A 48 -0.01 6.49 1.14
N PRO A 49 0.26 7.77 0.80
CA PRO A 49 -0.50 8.91 1.33
C PRO A 49 -1.99 8.85 1.01
N ALA A 50 -2.36 8.38 -0.18
CA ALA A 50 -3.75 8.26 -0.60
C ALA A 50 -4.53 7.24 0.24
N MET A 51 -3.91 6.12 0.61
CA MET A 51 -4.49 5.09 1.47
C MET A 51 -4.51 5.51 2.93
N ALA A 52 -3.45 6.17 3.42
CA ALA A 52 -3.45 6.77 4.76
C ALA A 52 -4.58 7.80 4.92
N THR A 53 -4.75 8.70 3.94
CA THR A 53 -5.82 9.70 3.94
C THR A 53 -7.22 9.08 3.84
N ALA A 54 -7.34 7.91 3.19
CA ALA A 54 -8.59 7.16 3.14
C ALA A 54 -8.96 6.53 4.49
N GLY A 55 -8.02 6.46 5.43
CA GLY A 55 -8.22 5.90 6.77
C GLY A 55 -7.40 4.65 7.08
N GLY A 56 -6.39 4.34 6.26
CA GLY A 56 -5.55 3.14 6.43
C GLY A 56 -4.48 3.36 7.49
N ASP A 57 -4.30 2.38 8.38
CA ASP A 57 -3.18 2.35 9.31
C ASP A 57 -1.96 1.75 8.60
N MET A 58 -1.20 2.61 7.93
CA MET A 58 -0.11 2.20 7.05
C MET A 58 1.14 1.76 7.84
N GLN A 59 1.63 0.57 7.55
CA GLN A 59 2.80 -0.05 8.18
C GLN A 59 3.86 -0.36 7.11
N TYR A 60 5.13 -0.09 7.43
CA TYR A 60 6.22 -0.26 6.47
C TYR A 60 7.46 -0.85 7.13
N ALA A 61 8.15 -1.71 6.40
CA ALA A 61 9.55 -2.01 6.63
C ALA A 61 10.45 -1.03 5.88
N LYS A 62 11.77 -1.20 6.04
CA LYS A 62 12.74 -0.48 5.22
C LYS A 62 12.49 -0.79 3.73
N ALA A 63 12.67 0.23 2.88
CA ALA A 63 12.56 0.09 1.43
C ALA A 63 13.33 -1.14 0.93
N TRP A 64 12.72 -1.87 -0.01
CA TRP A 64 13.23 -3.08 -0.65
C TRP A 64 13.43 -4.28 0.28
N GLN A 65 12.95 -4.22 1.53
CA GLN A 65 12.85 -5.39 2.41
C GLN A 65 11.47 -6.04 2.26
N PRO A 66 11.39 -7.39 2.33
CA PRO A 66 10.11 -8.07 2.34
C PRO A 66 9.28 -7.65 3.56
N HIS A 67 8.01 -7.32 3.36
CA HIS A 67 7.08 -6.98 4.42
C HIS A 67 5.65 -7.33 4.04
N VAL A 68 4.98 -8.05 4.93
CA VAL A 68 3.58 -8.46 4.79
C VAL A 68 2.82 -8.04 6.03
N VAL A 69 1.66 -7.45 5.83
CA VAL A 69 0.71 -7.13 6.90
C VAL A 69 -0.55 -7.96 6.69
N VAL A 70 -0.93 -8.67 7.75
CA VAL A 70 -2.20 -9.41 7.84
C VAL A 70 -3.07 -8.74 8.90
N ASP A 71 -4.25 -8.31 8.50
CA ASP A 71 -5.27 -7.78 9.38
C ASP A 71 -6.64 -8.35 9.00
N ARG A 72 -7.16 -9.24 9.87
CA ARG A 72 -8.38 -10.04 9.62
C ARG A 72 -8.24 -10.77 8.27
N GLU A 73 -9.09 -10.45 7.30
CA GLU A 73 -9.08 -11.01 5.94
C GLU A 73 -8.13 -10.30 4.97
N LEU A 74 -7.65 -9.10 5.31
CA LEU A 74 -6.80 -8.31 4.44
C LEU A 74 -5.33 -8.73 4.57
N ILE A 75 -4.74 -9.18 3.46
CA ILE A 75 -3.31 -9.47 3.33
C ILE A 75 -2.72 -8.49 2.32
N THR A 76 -1.70 -7.76 2.73
CA THR A 76 -1.00 -6.78 1.88
C THR A 76 0.51 -7.00 1.94
N GLY A 77 1.19 -6.79 0.81
CA GLY A 77 2.64 -6.90 0.67
C GLY A 77 3.23 -5.58 0.20
N GLN A 78 4.38 -5.20 0.75
CA GLN A 78 4.97 -3.89 0.50
C GLN A 78 5.55 -3.79 -0.92
N ASN A 79 6.28 -4.80 -1.37
CA ASN A 79 7.07 -4.76 -2.60
C ASN A 79 7.22 -6.16 -3.20
N PRO A 80 7.80 -6.31 -4.42
CA PRO A 80 7.98 -7.61 -5.06
C PRO A 80 8.79 -8.63 -4.24
N PHE A 81 9.65 -8.18 -3.33
CA PHE A 81 10.39 -9.09 -2.44
C PHE A 81 9.49 -9.76 -1.40
N SER A 82 8.26 -9.26 -1.22
CA SER A 82 7.28 -9.77 -0.27
C SER A 82 6.44 -10.93 -0.82
N ASP A 83 6.52 -11.22 -2.13
CA ASP A 83 5.65 -12.18 -2.83
C ASP A 83 5.58 -13.56 -2.16
N LYS A 84 6.75 -14.11 -1.81
CA LYS A 84 6.83 -15.42 -1.15
C LYS A 84 6.13 -15.41 0.21
N ALA A 85 6.42 -14.41 1.04
CA ALA A 85 5.83 -14.28 2.37
C ALA A 85 4.31 -14.01 2.29
N LEU A 86 3.88 -13.28 1.26
CA LEU A 86 2.47 -12.99 1.03
C LEU A 86 1.70 -14.27 0.65
N ALA A 87 2.27 -15.09 -0.22
CA ALA A 87 1.70 -16.39 -0.58
C ALA A 87 1.61 -17.34 0.62
N GLU A 88 2.66 -17.40 1.45
CA GLU A 88 2.66 -18.19 2.69
C GLU A 88 1.57 -17.72 3.67
N ALA A 89 1.40 -16.40 3.82
CA ALA A 89 0.33 -15.83 4.65
C ALA A 89 -1.07 -16.16 4.12
N LEU A 90 -1.27 -16.12 2.79
CA LEU A 90 -2.53 -16.49 2.15
C LEU A 90 -2.88 -17.96 2.42
N LEU A 91 -1.93 -18.88 2.20
CA LEU A 91 -2.14 -20.31 2.44
C LEU A 91 -2.51 -20.57 3.91
N THR A 92 -1.78 -19.94 4.83
CA THR A 92 -2.06 -20.03 6.28
C THR A 92 -3.48 -19.57 6.63
N LEU A 93 -3.99 -18.52 5.96
CA LEU A 93 -5.34 -18.02 6.20
C LEU A 93 -6.41 -18.98 5.68
N LEU A 94 -6.22 -19.55 4.50
CA LEU A 94 -7.14 -20.50 3.87
C LEU A 94 -7.21 -21.84 4.61
N GLU A 95 -6.11 -22.29 5.22
CA GLU A 95 -6.10 -23.52 6.03
C GLU A 95 -6.87 -23.39 7.35
N ARG A 96 -7.15 -22.15 7.79
CA ARG A 96 -7.81 -21.85 9.07
C ARG A 96 -9.30 -21.51 8.93
N SER A 97 -9.80 -21.40 7.71
CA SER A 97 -11.21 -21.11 7.37
C SER A 97 -12.01 -22.37 7.12
#